data_AF-X1MR89-F1
#
_entry.id   AF-X1MR89-F1
#
_cell.length_a   1.000
_cell.length_b   1.000
_cell.length_c   1.000
_cell.angle_alpha   90.00
_cell.angle_beta   90.00
_cell.angle_gamma   90.00
#
_symmetry.space_group_name_H-M   'P 1'
#
loop_
_entity.id
_entity.type
_entity.pdbx_description
1 polymer ?
#
loop_
_entity_poly.entity_id
_entity_poly.type
_entity_poly.pdbx_seq_one_letter_code
_entity_poly.pdbx_strand_id
1 'polypeptide(L)'
;RWTWKHAAQKYATVGRLFNPDLINESDVVAAEQTCVEIEKFLKKIGLWISLEDKNVSEDDLKKIGDDALKIPNYKFHPKVPNLEEINDLIKRSYKN
;
A
#
# COMPACT_ATOMS: atom_id res chain seq x y z
N ARG A 1 -0.76 -3.55 -0.39
CA ARG A 1 -1.50 -4.83 -0.58
C ARG A 1 -2.96 -4.67 -1.04
N TRP A 2 -3.72 -3.65 -0.64
CA TRP A 2 -5.19 -3.56 -0.88
C TRP A 2 -5.62 -3.35 -2.35
N THR A 3 -4.86 -2.63 -3.18
CA THR A 3 -5.28 -2.20 -4.53
C THR A 3 -4.79 -3.05 -5.69
N TRP A 4 -3.83 -3.97 -5.51
CA TRP A 4 -3.10 -4.56 -6.64
C TRP A 4 -4.02 -5.27 -7.65
N LYS A 5 -5.07 -5.95 -7.15
CA LYS A 5 -6.06 -6.64 -8.00
C LYS A 5 -6.81 -5.72 -8.96
N HIS A 6 -6.91 -4.43 -8.65
CA HIS A 6 -7.60 -3.43 -9.46
C HIS A 6 -6.69 -2.76 -10.49
N ALA A 7 -5.39 -3.05 -10.48
CA ALA A 7 -4.41 -2.54 -11.44
C ALA A 7 -3.29 -3.55 -11.68
N ALA A 8 -3.63 -4.83 -11.84
CA ALA A 8 -2.67 -5.93 -11.88
C ALA A 8 -1.49 -5.67 -12.82
N GLN A 9 -1.75 -5.25 -14.06
CA GLN A 9 -0.69 -4.95 -15.03
C GLN A 9 0.30 -3.88 -14.55
N LYS A 10 -0.18 -2.79 -13.93
CA LYS A 10 0.70 -1.72 -13.39
C LYS A 10 1.56 -2.25 -12.23
N TYR A 11 0.96 -3.03 -11.33
CA TYR A 11 1.68 -3.64 -10.22
C TYR A 11 2.69 -4.69 -10.72
N ALA A 12 2.34 -5.51 -11.71
CA ALA A 12 3.21 -6.50 -12.32
C ALA A 12 4.45 -5.86 -12.93
N THR A 13 4.29 -4.75 -13.64
CA THR A 13 5.43 -3.97 -14.17
C THR A 13 6.39 -3.57 -13.06
N VAL A 14 5.89 -3.02 -11.94
CA VAL A 14 6.73 -2.66 -10.79
C VAL A 14 7.37 -3.91 -10.17
N GLY A 15 6.63 -5.01 -10.03
CA GLY A 15 7.15 -6.27 -9.49
C GLY A 15 8.36 -6.77 -10.26
N ARG A 16 8.28 -6.77 -11.60
CA ARG A 16 9.37 -7.17 -12.48
C ARG A 16 10.58 -6.23 -12.43
N LEU A 17 10.37 -4.94 -12.13
CA LEU A 17 11.47 -3.99 -11.92
C LEU A 17 12.24 -4.29 -10.63
N PHE A 18 11.55 -4.73 -9.57
CA PHE A 18 12.19 -5.11 -8.31
C PHE A 18 12.76 -6.52 -8.33
N ASN A 19 12.12 -7.44 -9.04
CA ASN A 19 12.51 -8.84 -9.15
C ASN A 19 12.41 -9.32 -10.61
N PRO A 20 13.54 -9.35 -11.35
CA PRO A 20 13.59 -9.80 -12.74
C PRO A 20 13.14 -11.25 -12.96
N ASP A 21 13.16 -12.11 -11.93
CA ASP A 21 12.72 -13.50 -12.04
C ASP A 21 11.22 -13.62 -12.36
N LEU A 22 10.45 -12.54 -12.12
CA LEU A 22 9.01 -12.45 -12.42
C LEU A 22 8.71 -12.15 -13.89
N ILE A 23 9.72 -12.04 -14.78
CA ILE A 23 9.51 -11.59 -16.16
C ILE A 23 8.61 -12.53 -16.97
N ASN A 24 8.69 -13.83 -16.71
CA ASN A 24 7.89 -14.86 -17.38
C ASN A 24 6.62 -15.23 -16.59
N GLU A 25 6.41 -14.67 -15.40
CA GLU A 25 5.22 -14.91 -14.60
C GLU A 25 4.01 -14.15 -15.15
N SER A 26 2.82 -14.66 -14.86
CA SER A 26 1.57 -13.95 -15.20
C SER A 26 1.48 -12.61 -14.47
N ASP A 27 0.74 -11.65 -15.04
CA ASP A 27 0.56 -10.34 -14.39
C ASP A 27 -0.08 -10.44 -13.01
N VAL A 28 -0.96 -11.42 -12.77
CA VAL A 28 -1.57 -11.64 -11.44
C VAL A 28 -0.51 -12.05 -10.43
N VAL A 29 0.32 -13.03 -10.77
CA VAL A 29 1.40 -13.52 -9.89
C VAL A 29 2.43 -12.42 -9.65
N ALA A 30 2.89 -11.77 -10.72
CA ALA A 30 3.86 -10.68 -10.61
C ALA A 30 3.31 -9.52 -9.77
N ALA A 31 2.05 -9.12 -9.94
CA ALA A 31 1.41 -8.04 -9.18
C ALA A 31 1.25 -8.36 -7.68
N GLU A 32 0.94 -9.60 -7.34
CA GLU A 32 0.87 -10.06 -5.96
C GLU A 32 2.26 -10.03 -5.31
N GLN A 33 3.28 -10.55 -6.01
CA GLN A 33 4.67 -10.56 -5.55
C GLN A 33 5.26 -9.16 -5.38
N THR A 34 4.81 -8.17 -6.16
CA THR A 34 5.21 -6.76 -5.98
C THR A 34 5.04 -6.28 -4.55
N CYS A 35 4.00 -6.73 -3.84
CA CYS A 35 3.80 -6.36 -2.44
C CYS A 35 4.94 -6.87 -1.54
N VAL A 36 5.41 -8.10 -1.77
CA VAL A 36 6.52 -8.70 -1.02
C VAL A 36 7.84 -8.01 -1.35
N GLU A 37 8.08 -7.71 -2.62
CA GLU A 37 9.32 -7.05 -3.05
C GLU A 37 9.45 -5.62 -2.52
N ILE A 38 8.35 -4.86 -2.47
CA ILE A 38 8.32 -3.53 -1.84
C ILE A 38 8.64 -3.64 -0.34
N GLU A 39 8.09 -4.62 0.38
CA GLU A 39 8.39 -4.83 1.80
C GLU A 39 9.87 -5.14 2.04
N LYS A 40 10.46 -6.04 1.24
CA LYS A 40 11.89 -6.35 1.28
C LYS A 40 12.74 -5.11 1.04
N PHE A 41 12.37 -4.31 0.04
CA PHE A 41 13.08 -3.07 -0.27
C PHE A 41 13.00 -2.06 0.88
N LEU A 42 11.81 -1.79 1.41
CA LEU A 42 11.62 -0.88 2.53
C LEU A 42 12.43 -1.32 3.76
N LYS A 43 12.46 -2.63 4.07
CA LYS A 43 13.30 -3.18 5.15
C LYS A 43 14.79 -2.95 4.88
N LYS A 44 15.25 -3.20 3.65
CA LYS A 44 16.65 -3.02 3.25
C LYS A 44 17.13 -1.57 3.41
N ILE A 45 16.28 -0.59 3.14
CA ILE A 45 16.65 0.83 3.22
C ILE A 45 16.29 1.50 4.56
N GLY A 46 15.78 0.74 5.54
CA GLY A 46 15.39 1.28 6.84
C GLY A 46 14.11 2.12 6.84
N LEU A 47 13.24 1.93 5.86
CA LEU A 47 11.93 2.60 5.76
C LEU A 47 10.75 1.65 6.00
N TRP A 48 11.00 0.48 6.59
CA TRP A 48 9.94 -0.37 7.13
C TRP A 48 9.49 0.17 8.49
N ILE A 49 8.62 1.18 8.45
CA ILE A 49 8.17 1.95 9.61
C ILE A 49 6.65 1.94 9.69
N SER A 50 6.12 2.07 10.90
CA SER A 50 4.69 2.16 11.21
C SER A 50 4.31 3.56 11.67
N LEU A 51 3.01 3.83 11.84
CA LEU A 51 2.56 5.11 12.42
C LEU A 51 2.99 5.23 13.90
N GLU A 52 3.01 4.13 14.66
CA GLU A 52 3.53 4.07 16.04
C GLU A 52 5.00 4.50 16.09
N ASP A 53 5.84 4.04 15.16
CA ASP A 53 7.26 4.45 15.06
C ASP A 53 7.45 5.95 14.80
N LYS A 54 6.39 6.65 14.40
CA LYS A 54 6.34 8.10 14.18
C LYS A 54 5.59 8.85 15.27
N ASN A 55 5.32 8.21 16.41
CA ASN A 55 4.60 8.77 17.55
C ASN A 55 3.18 9.26 17.21
N VAL A 56 2.53 8.63 16.23
CA VAL A 56 1.11 8.89 15.96
C VAL A 56 0.29 8.20 17.06
N SER A 57 -0.63 8.93 17.69
CA SER A 57 -1.52 8.35 18.70
C SER A 57 -2.72 7.63 18.07
N GLU A 58 -3.37 6.73 18.80
CA GLU A 58 -4.63 6.11 18.33
C GLU A 58 -5.72 7.16 18.06
N ASP A 59 -5.77 8.23 18.87
CA ASP A 59 -6.69 9.36 18.69
C ASP A 59 -6.45 10.11 17.37
N ASP A 60 -5.20 10.13 16.88
CA ASP A 60 -4.85 10.76 15.60
C ASP A 60 -5.27 9.92 14.39
N LEU A 61 -5.43 8.59 14.54
CA LEU A 61 -5.84 7.72 13.43
C LEU A 61 -7.20 8.13 12.86
N LYS A 62 -8.15 8.48 13.73
CA LYS A 62 -9.48 8.95 13.30
C LYS A 62 -9.36 10.27 12.51
N LYS A 63 -8.54 11.20 12.98
CA LYS A 63 -8.34 12.50 12.31
C LYS A 63 -7.72 12.31 10.93
N ILE A 64 -6.75 11.41 10.79
CA ILE A 64 -6.14 11.06 9.50
C ILE A 64 -7.19 10.51 8.54
N GLY A 65 -8.09 9.64 9.02
CA GLY A 65 -9.18 9.09 8.20
C GLY A 65 -10.16 10.16 7.72
N ASP A 66 -10.58 11.06 8.63
CA ASP A 66 -11.48 12.18 8.30
C ASP A 66 -10.83 13.15 7.29
N ASP A 67 -9.50 13.35 7.36
CA ASP A 67 -8.75 14.22 6.46
C ASP A 67 -8.47 13.59 5.08
N ALA A 68 -8.40 12.26 4.99
CA ALA A 68 -8.05 11.54 3.74
C ALA A 68 -9.02 11.82 2.58
N LEU A 69 -10.27 12.20 2.88
CA LEU A 69 -11.29 12.51 1.88
C LEU A 69 -11.39 14.00 1.54
N LYS A 70 -10.68 14.89 2.25
CA LYS A 70 -10.71 16.34 1.99
C LYS A 70 -10.00 16.73 0.70
N ILE A 71 -8.99 15.96 0.31
CA ILE A 71 -8.25 16.15 -0.94
C ILE A 71 -8.73 15.12 -1.97
N PRO A 72 -9.20 15.51 -3.16
CA PRO A 72 -9.83 14.58 -4.11
C PRO A 72 -8.88 13.58 -4.80
N ASN A 73 -7.63 13.45 -4.33
CA ASN A 73 -6.62 12.56 -4.91
C ASN A 73 -7.05 11.08 -4.88
N TYR A 74 -7.85 10.69 -3.88
CA TYR A 74 -8.39 9.32 -3.76
C TYR A 74 -9.20 8.88 -5.00
N LYS A 75 -9.73 9.82 -5.79
CA LYS A 75 -10.51 9.55 -7.02
C LYS A 75 -9.68 8.97 -8.16
N PHE A 76 -8.35 9.12 -8.12
CA PHE A 76 -7.44 8.56 -9.14
C PHE A 76 -6.91 7.18 -8.77
N HIS A 77 -7.26 6.64 -7.59
CA HIS A 77 -6.81 5.33 -7.17
C HIS A 77 -7.45 4.22 -8.03
N PRO A 78 -6.74 3.10 -8.27
CA PRO A 78 -7.30 1.92 -8.95
C PRO A 78 -8.60 1.40 -8.35
N LYS A 79 -8.76 1.61 -7.04
CA LYS A 79 -10.00 1.39 -6.29
C LYS A 79 -10.28 2.64 -5.49
N VAL A 80 -11.46 3.24 -5.70
CA VAL A 80 -11.94 4.38 -4.91
C VAL A 80 -12.36 3.85 -3.54
N PRO A 81 -11.71 4.26 -2.44
CA PRO A 81 -12.06 3.77 -1.11
C PRO A 81 -13.31 4.46 -0.56
N ASN A 82 -14.03 3.76 0.33
CA ASN A 82 -14.94 4.40 1.28
C ASN A 82 -14.23 4.72 2.62
N LEU A 83 -14.91 5.44 3.53
CA LEU A 83 -14.31 5.85 4.81
C LEU A 83 -13.95 4.66 5.72
N GLU A 84 -14.74 3.59 5.71
CA GLU A 84 -14.47 2.38 6.48
C GLU A 84 -13.17 1.71 6.00
N GLU A 85 -12.98 1.58 4.69
CA GLU A 85 -11.78 1.04 4.08
C GLU A 85 -10.54 1.88 4.38
N ILE A 86 -10.69 3.22 4.40
CA ILE A 86 -9.62 4.14 4.81
C ILE A 86 -9.22 3.89 6.26
N ASN A 87 -10.20 3.84 7.17
CA ASN A 87 -9.94 3.64 8.59
C ASN A 87 -9.28 2.27 8.85
N ASP A 88 -9.73 1.23 8.15
CA ASP A 88 -9.09 -0.09 8.22
C ASP A 88 -7.64 -0.07 7.71
N LEU A 89 -7.36 0.62 6.59
CA LEU A 89 -5.99 0.78 6.08
C LEU A 89 -5.08 1.51 7.07
N ILE A 90 -5.56 2.60 7.67
CA ILE A 90 -4.83 3.38 8.67
C ILE A 90 -4.55 2.50 9.89
N LYS A 91 -5.55 1.79 10.39
CA LYS A 91 -5.40 0.90 11.54
C LYS A 91 -4.40 -0.23 11.27
N ARG A 92 -4.44 -0.85 10.09
CA ARG A 92 -3.44 -1.86 9.67
C ARG A 92 -2.03 -1.30 9.50
N SER A 93 -1.90 0.02 9.32
CA SER A 93 -0.61 0.71 9.21
C SER A 93 -0.10 1.22 10.56
N TYR A 94 -0.88 1.06 11.64
CA TYR A 94 -0.52 1.58 12.97
C TYR A 94 0.74 0.92 13.51
N LYS A 95 0.86 -0.40 13.33
CA LYS A 95 1.97 -1.23 13.79
C LYS A 95 2.31 -2.26 12.71
N ASN A 96 3.61 -2.52 12.52
CA ASN A 96 4.14 -3.47 11.53
C ASN A 96 4.11 -4.93 12.00
#